data_AF-A0A356KVM9-F1
#
_entry.id   AF-A0A356KVM9-F1
#
_cell.length_a   1.000
_cell.length_b   1.000
_cell.length_c   1.000
_cell.angle_alpha   90.00
_cell.angle_beta   90.00
_cell.angle_gamma   90.00
#
_symmetry.space_group_name_H-M   'P 1'
#
loop_
_entity.id
_entity.type
_entity.pdbx_description
1 polymer ?
#
loop_
_entity_poly.entity_id
_entity_poly.type
_entity_poly.pdbx_seq_one_letter_code
_entity_poly.pdbx_strand_id
1 'polypeptide(L)' 'SELNGERGATLVMVTHDVKVARAASRVVHMLDGKILHEEARGEDGSFASAPGAGEGELPTVNR' A
#
# COMPACT_ATOMS: atom_id res chain seq x y z
N SER A 1 -15.83 8.69 -7.34
CA SER A 1 -15.63 7.55 -6.42
C SER A 1 -16.13 7.92 -5.04
N GLU A 2 -17.45 7.86 -4.82
CA GLU A 2 -18.13 8.44 -3.63
C GLU A 2 -18.30 7.48 -2.43
N LEU A 3 -17.89 6.21 -2.57
CA LEU A 3 -18.20 5.18 -1.55
C LEU A 3 -17.42 5.31 -0.23
N ASN A 4 -16.14 5.68 -0.27
CA ASN A 4 -15.33 5.75 0.95
C ASN A 4 -15.46 7.09 1.69
N GLY A 5 -15.83 8.17 0.99
CA GLY A 5 -15.86 9.52 1.58
C GLY A 5 -17.14 9.83 2.37
N GLU A 6 -18.29 9.30 1.93
CA GLU A 6 -19.60 9.79 2.41
C GLU A 6 -20.24 8.92 3.50
N ARG A 7 -19.76 7.69 3.72
CA ARG A 7 -20.39 6.73 4.67
C ARG A 7 -19.50 6.31 5.83
N GLY A 8 -18.28 6.85 5.94
CA GLY A 8 -17.34 6.48 7.01
C GLY A 8 -16.93 5.00 7.02
N ALA A 9 -17.09 4.30 5.89
CA ALA A 9 -16.77 2.88 5.78
C ALA A 9 -15.27 2.68 5.53
N THR A 10 -14.65 1.73 6.25
CA THR A 10 -13.28 1.30 5.98
C THR A 10 -13.27 0.23 4.89
N LEU A 11 -12.60 0.51 3.77
CA LEU A 11 -12.42 -0.45 2.68
C LEU A 11 -11.01 -1.03 2.72
N VAL A 12 -10.93 -2.36 2.76
CA VAL A 12 -9.69 -3.11 2.54
C VAL A 12 -9.84 -3.91 1.24
N MET A 13 -8.85 -3.80 0.36
CA MET A 13 -8.87 -4.45 -0.96
C MET A 13 -7.50 -5.04 -1.26
N VAL A 14 -7.49 -6.24 -1.85
CA VAL A 14 -6.28 -6.90 -2.36
C VAL A 14 -6.33 -6.85 -3.87
N THR A 15 -5.27 -6.35 -4.49
CA THR A 15 -5.16 -6.26 -5.95
C THR A 15 -3.71 -6.46 -6.39
N HIS A 16 -3.53 -7.04 -7.56
CA HIS A 16 -2.24 -7.08 -8.24
C HIS A 16 -2.08 -5.93 -9.25
N ASP A 17 -3.11 -5.11 -9.48
CA ASP A 17 -3.03 -3.93 -10.34
C ASP A 17 -2.60 -2.70 -9.51
N VAL A 18 -1.39 -2.23 -9.79
CA VAL A 18 -0.77 -1.06 -9.15
C VAL A 18 -1.62 0.21 -9.35
N LYS A 19 -2.31 0.36 -10.49
CA LYS A 19 -3.15 1.55 -10.74
C LYS A 19 -4.34 1.58 -9.79
N VAL A 20 -4.92 0.43 -9.49
CA VAL A 20 -6.02 0.30 -8.53
C VAL A 20 -5.52 0.53 -7.11
N ALA A 21 -4.36 -0.02 -6.75
CA ALA A 21 -3.75 0.19 -5.43
C ALA A 21 -3.46 1.67 -5.15
N ARG A 22 -2.97 2.43 -6.14
CA ARG A 22 -2.70 3.88 -6.04
C ARG A 22 -3.94 4.75 -5.78
N ALA A 23 -5.14 4.23 -5.98
CA ALA A 23 -6.36 4.95 -5.62
C ALA A 23 -6.65 4.89 -4.11
N ALA A 24 -6.00 3.99 -3.37
CA ALA A 24 -6.15 3.86 -1.92
C ALA A 24 -5.40 4.96 -1.16
N SER A 25 -5.81 5.20 0.10
CA SER A 25 -5.11 6.09 1.02
C SER A 25 -3.83 5.48 1.60
N ARG A 26 -3.76 4.15 1.65
CA ARG A 26 -2.61 3.37 2.11
C ARG A 26 -2.44 2.13 1.24
N VAL A 27 -1.21 1.82 0.87
CA VAL A 27 -0.82 0.59 0.16
C VAL A 27 0.16 -0.18 1.04
N VAL A 28 -0.13 -1.45 1.27
CA VAL A 28 0.74 -2.36 2.05
C VAL A 28 1.25 -3.44 1.11
N HIS A 29 2.56 -3.52 0.94
CA HIS A 29 3.21 -4.56 0.15
C HIS A 29 3.51 -5.75 1.05
N MET A 30 2.94 -6.92 0.71
CA MET A 30 3.15 -8.16 1.44
C MET A 30 3.83 -9.21 0.56
N LEU A 31 4.74 -9.97 1.16
CA LEU A 31 5.38 -11.14 0.56
C LEU A 31 5.59 -12.19 1.64
N ASP A 32 5.22 -13.45 1.37
CA ASP A 32 5.42 -14.59 2.27
C ASP A 32 4.91 -14.35 3.71
N GLY A 33 3.75 -13.69 3.83
CA GLY A 33 3.14 -13.37 5.13
C GLY A 33 3.81 -12.22 5.89
N LYS A 34 4.81 -11.57 5.30
CA LYS A 34 5.51 -10.41 5.87
C LYS A 34 5.11 -9.13 5.14
N ILE A 35 5.06 -8.02 5.88
CA ILE A 35 4.95 -6.69 5.30
C ILE A 35 6.35 -6.22 4.93
N LEU A 36 6.57 -5.96 3.64
CA LEU A 36 7.85 -5.46 3.15
C LEU A 36 7.93 -3.94 3.30
N HIS A 37 6.87 -3.24 2.91
CA HIS A 37 6.84 -1.78 2.87
C HIS A 37 5.40 -1.24 2.88
N GLU A 38 5.24 -0.02 3.38
CA GLU A 38 3.96 0.68 3.41
C GLU A 38 4.06 2.10 2.85
N GLU A 39 3.16 2.41 1.92
CA GLU A 39 3.00 3.74 1.34
C GLU A 39 1.73 4.39 1.90
N ALA A 40 1.88 5.59 2.46
CA ALA A 40 0.75 6.45 2.81
C ALA A 40 0.68 7.62 1.84
N ARG A 41 -0.53 7.96 1.40
CA ARG A 41 -0.75 9.14 0.56
C ARG A 41 -0.66 10.40 1.44
N GLY A 42 0.31 11.26 1.14
CA GLY A 42 0.45 12.59 1.72
C GLY A 42 -0.67 13.53 1.29
N GLU A 43 -0.82 14.65 2.00
CA GLU A 43 -1.85 15.67 1.71
C GLU A 43 -1.70 16.27 0.31
N ASP A 44 -0.48 16.27 -0.24
CA ASP A 44 -0.13 16.71 -1.59
C ASP A 44 -0.38 15.64 -2.67
N GLY A 45 -0.86 14.45 -2.27
CA GLY A 45 -1.07 13.31 -3.14
C GLY A 45 0.20 12.56 -3.53
N SER A 46 1.35 12.88 -2.91
CA SER A 46 2.57 12.08 -3.02
C SER A 46 2.45 10.81 -2.17
N PHE A 47 3.23 9.77 -2.49
CA PHE A 47 3.35 8.58 -1.66
C PHE A 47 4.69 8.65 -0.93
N ALA A 48 4.64 8.76 0.40
CA ALA A 48 5.82 8.66 1.23
C ALA A 48 6.03 7.20 1.61
N SER A 49 7.17 6.66 1.19
CA SER A 49 7.60 5.32 1.60
C SER A 49 8.22 5.41 3.00
N ALA A 50 7.45 5.03 4.04
CA ALA A 50 8.04 4.77 5.34
C ALA A 50 8.63 3.35 5.32
N PRO A 51 9.92 3.13 5.66
CA PRO A 51 10.43 1.77 5.78
C PRO A 51 9.57 1.03 6.82
N GLY A 52 8.93 -0.06 6.39
CA GLY A 52 8.13 -0.88 7.27
C GLY A 52 9.00 -1.41 8.40
N ALA A 53 8.49 -1.38 9.63
CA ALA A 53 9.12 -2.00 10.78
C ALA A 53 9.14 -3.53 10.58
N GLY A 54 10.09 -4.01 9.79
CA GLY A 54 10.26 -5.39 9.38
C GLY A 54 11.60 -5.53 8.70
N GLU A 55 12.65 -5.70 9.50
CA GLU A 55 13.97 -6.07 9.02
C GLU A 55 13.85 -7.36 8.19
N GLY A 56 14.17 -7.27 6.90
CA GLY A 56 14.08 -8.37 5.97
C GLY A 56 14.58 -7.94 4.61
N GLU A 57 15.89 -8.12 4.38
CA GLU A 57 16.59 -8.10 3.10
C GLU A 57 15.64 -8.40 1.91
N LEU A 58 15.48 -7.43 1.01
CA LEU A 58 14.77 -7.68 -0.26
C LEU A 58 15.54 -8.78 -1.01
N PRO A 59 14.95 -9.95 -1.32
CA PRO A 59 15.61 -10.88 -2.22
C PRO A 59 15.73 -10.19 -3.58
N THR A 60 16.96 -10.04 -4.07
CA THR A 60 17.23 -9.67 -5.45
C THR A 60 16.56 -10.70 -6.34
N VAL A 61 15.41 -10.33 -6.93
CA VAL A 61 14.78 -11.12 -7.99
C VAL A 61 15.73 -11.10 -9.19
N ASN A 62 16.43 -12.22 -9.37
CA ASN A 62 17.12 -12.57 -10.60
C ASN A 62 16.12 -13.30 -11.50
N ARG A 63 15.71 -12.66 -12.60
CA ARG A 63 15.63 -13.36 -13.89
C ARG A 63 15.68 -12.40 -15.07
#